data_AF-A0A9D5FHZ0-F1
#
_entry.id   AF-A0A9D5FHZ0-F1
#
_cell.length_a   1.000
_cell.length_b   1.000
_cell.length_c   1.000
_cell.angle_alpha   90.00
_cell.angle_beta   90.00
_cell.angle_gamma   90.00
#
_symmetry.space_group_name_H-M   'P 1'
#
loop_
_entity.id
_entity.type
_entity.pdbx_description
1 polymer ?
#
loop_
_entity_poly.entity_id
_entity_poly.type
_entity_poly.pdbx_seq_one_letter_code
_entity_poly.pdbx_strand_id
1 'polypeptide(L)'
;MALNLVSNRKNLTRLFLLVLIFLAVLNALINILGLGGDEFVITLNNSFVIVLSIGITVVSVIIMGQLVVANRKRSQWLGMLIGWGLWSLGEIIWAGLSYTNQEIPYPSWADLFWLIGYLPIGISLVSHIRGLLIKPNRLQKVAIWIFSFITILVTVVYVMIPILRDYEPGLLIETVINLLFLVFDLTILVMALVIIFSPQKGVYGQSWIWLSIGFALHSFSNNVFLFADYNGLYYHDLKINFLSSMVIDYSYNLSYLLWFTGVLVLRGLLKEYEHFTVDSRLRSIPNTNVLIFTDNKGIIMHSSENAYDIFPFVEGDKKIASETLGTTEADLSNYLKSIDENNLLPERKIQVTNRDGTQLDAWISGLGIRNPQKEFTGAIFLIRVFASLGASLKGFSEYQQTIFDNLLTQLGSNSEGQVKQMLLDYYYTFLKAIFDRSVVEGGVAMSDAFQAELQTTAKSNGFQIEFEQNGLHETSPQTLEELKTALPVLFATARQFMVNRTSELLASLLVKEVYARIDPAIHESVERYGVLISN
;
A
#
# COMPACT_ATOMS: atom_id res chain seq x y z
N MET A 1 0.78 20.77 8.47
CA MET A 1 1.48 19.91 9.47
C MET A 1 1.76 18.50 8.93
N ALA A 2 0.82 17.83 8.22
CA ALA A 2 1.03 16.48 7.66
C ALA A 2 2.16 16.37 6.60
N LEU A 3 2.36 17.39 5.76
CA LEU A 3 3.45 17.44 4.77
C LEU A 3 4.86 17.42 5.39
N ASN A 4 5.05 17.97 6.60
CA ASN A 4 6.34 17.93 7.30
C ASN A 4 6.67 16.54 7.88
N LEU A 5 5.65 15.73 8.18
CA LEU A 5 5.87 14.38 8.74
C LEU A 5 6.32 13.37 7.67
N VAL A 6 5.83 13.49 6.43
CA VAL A 6 6.23 12.61 5.32
C VAL A 6 7.67 12.90 4.87
N SER A 7 8.05 14.19 4.82
CA SER A 7 9.43 14.62 4.57
C SER A 7 10.42 14.01 5.58
N ASN A 8 10.08 14.05 6.88
CA ASN A 8 10.94 13.53 7.93
C ASN A 8 11.16 12.01 7.85
N ARG A 9 10.19 11.22 7.38
CA ARG A 9 10.32 9.75 7.26
C ARG A 9 11.32 9.34 6.17
N LYS A 10 11.26 9.99 4.99
CA LYS A 10 12.23 9.77 3.91
C LYS A 10 13.65 10.13 4.34
N ASN A 11 13.80 11.20 5.13
CA ASN A 11 15.08 11.61 5.69
C ASN A 11 15.62 10.58 6.69
N LEU A 12 14.75 9.96 7.50
CA LEU A 12 15.16 8.93 8.45
C LEU A 12 15.67 7.66 7.75
N THR A 13 14.97 7.15 6.74
CA THR A 13 15.45 5.98 5.97
C THR A 13 16.78 6.27 5.27
N ARG A 14 16.94 7.47 4.70
CA ARG A 14 18.23 7.91 4.12
C ARG A 14 19.34 7.98 5.16
N LEU A 15 19.05 8.53 6.34
CA LEU A 15 20.01 8.60 7.44
C LEU A 15 20.46 7.20 7.86
N PHE A 16 19.53 6.26 8.03
CA PHE A 16 19.87 4.87 8.33
C PHE A 16 20.76 4.24 7.25
N LEU A 17 20.45 4.45 5.97
CA LEU A 17 21.29 3.95 4.88
C LEU A 17 22.70 4.56 4.91
N LEU A 18 22.82 5.85 5.21
CA LEU A 18 24.13 6.50 5.37
C LEU A 18 24.92 5.94 6.54
N VAL A 19 24.26 5.65 7.68
CA VAL A 19 24.89 4.98 8.83
C VAL A 19 25.38 3.59 8.45
N LEU A 20 24.57 2.81 7.71
CA LEU A 20 24.98 1.46 7.28
C LEU A 20 26.16 1.51 6.30
N ILE A 21 26.16 2.45 5.35
CA ILE A 21 27.30 2.67 4.44
C ILE A 21 28.55 3.06 5.23
N PHE A 22 28.41 3.97 6.21
CA PHE A 22 29.51 4.36 7.08
C PHE A 22 30.06 3.16 7.86
N LEU A 23 29.20 2.32 8.43
CA LEU A 23 29.62 1.09 9.12
C LEU A 23 30.34 0.12 8.19
N ALA A 24 29.86 -0.06 6.96
CA ALA A 24 30.52 -0.90 5.96
C ALA A 24 31.93 -0.38 5.63
N VAL A 25 32.05 0.92 5.34
CA VAL A 25 33.33 1.56 5.02
C VAL A 25 34.29 1.49 6.21
N LEU A 26 33.80 1.75 7.42
CA LEU A 26 34.61 1.68 8.62
C LEU A 26 35.11 0.24 8.88
N ASN A 27 34.24 -0.77 8.75
CA ASN A 27 34.64 -2.17 8.90
C ASN A 27 35.65 -2.59 7.82
N ALA A 28 35.49 -2.11 6.57
CA ALA A 28 36.47 -2.32 5.51
C ALA A 28 37.83 -1.70 5.87
N LEU A 29 37.86 -0.44 6.31
CA LEU A 29 39.11 0.24 6.68
C LEU A 29 39.84 -0.47 7.82
N ILE A 30 39.11 -0.93 8.84
CA ILE A 30 39.68 -1.70 9.95
C ILE A 30 40.31 -3.01 9.43
N ASN A 31 39.60 -3.75 8.58
CA ASN A 31 40.08 -5.03 8.04
C ASN A 31 41.26 -4.90 7.05
N ILE A 32 41.29 -3.84 6.22
CA ILE A 32 42.40 -3.57 5.28
C ILE A 32 43.66 -3.16 6.04
N LEU A 33 43.52 -2.24 7.00
CA LEU A 33 44.65 -1.59 7.65
C LEU A 33 45.10 -2.33 8.92
N GLY A 34 44.35 -3.34 9.37
CA GLY A 34 44.65 -4.05 10.61
C GLY A 34 44.56 -3.16 11.85
N LEU A 35 43.64 -2.18 11.85
CA LEU A 35 43.57 -1.19 12.93
C LEU A 35 43.20 -1.88 14.24
N GLY A 36 44.08 -1.79 15.25
CA GLY A 36 43.89 -2.40 16.57
C GLY A 36 44.60 -3.74 16.77
N GLY A 37 45.27 -4.28 15.73
CA GLY A 37 46.00 -5.55 15.80
C GLY A 37 45.14 -6.77 15.47
N ASP A 38 45.78 -7.94 15.35
CA ASP A 38 45.16 -9.15 14.82
C ASP A 38 43.96 -9.62 15.64
N GLU A 39 44.16 -9.74 16.96
CA GLU A 39 43.13 -10.18 17.91
C GLU A 39 41.90 -9.26 17.90
N PHE A 40 42.12 -7.94 17.82
CA PHE A 40 41.01 -6.97 17.76
C PHE A 40 40.18 -7.14 16.49
N VAL A 41 40.83 -7.27 15.33
CA VAL A 41 40.12 -7.44 14.04
C VAL A 41 39.30 -8.72 14.03
N ILE A 42 39.89 -9.85 14.47
CA ILE A 42 39.21 -11.14 14.57
C ILE A 42 37.99 -11.03 15.51
N THR A 43 38.20 -10.45 16.70
CA THR A 43 37.15 -10.27 17.71
C THR A 43 36.03 -9.35 17.21
N LEU A 44 36.39 -8.26 16.51
CA LEU A 44 35.44 -7.31 15.95
C LEU A 44 34.57 -7.99 14.89
N ASN A 45 35.15 -8.75 13.96
CA ASN A 45 34.40 -9.43 12.92
C ASN A 45 33.39 -10.42 13.52
N ASN A 46 33.84 -11.26 14.45
CA ASN A 46 32.96 -12.19 15.17
C ASN A 46 31.84 -11.46 15.92
N SER A 47 32.15 -10.38 16.62
CA SER A 47 31.16 -9.63 17.41
C SER A 47 30.17 -8.86 16.54
N PHE A 48 30.62 -8.35 15.39
CA PHE A 48 29.80 -7.55 14.49
C PHE A 48 28.67 -8.37 13.87
N VAL A 49 28.96 -9.62 13.48
CA VAL A 49 27.94 -10.54 12.95
C VAL A 49 26.83 -10.79 13.96
N ILE A 50 27.16 -11.06 15.24
CA ILE A 50 26.18 -11.34 16.30
C ILE A 50 25.18 -10.20 16.44
N VAL A 51 25.66 -8.96 16.49
CA VAL A 51 24.80 -7.78 16.62
C VAL A 51 23.87 -7.66 15.42
N LEU A 52 24.39 -7.88 14.21
CA LEU A 52 23.59 -7.84 12.99
C LEU A 52 22.59 -9.00 12.89
N SER A 53 22.97 -10.22 13.24
CA SER A 53 22.09 -11.40 13.19
C SER A 53 20.89 -11.26 14.13
N ILE A 54 21.13 -10.77 15.36
CA ILE A 54 20.08 -10.45 16.32
C ILE A 54 19.21 -9.31 15.78
N GLY A 55 19.82 -8.25 15.25
CA GLY A 55 19.11 -7.12 14.66
C GLY A 55 18.18 -7.53 13.52
N ILE A 56 18.66 -8.37 12.59
CA ILE A 56 17.85 -8.93 11.50
C ILE A 56 16.67 -9.70 12.07
N THR A 57 16.92 -10.62 13.00
CA THR A 57 15.88 -11.46 13.60
C THR A 57 14.79 -10.61 14.27
N VAL A 58 15.17 -9.61 15.08
CA VAL A 58 14.24 -8.70 15.74
C VAL A 58 13.41 -7.90 14.72
N VAL A 59 14.05 -7.34 13.70
CA VAL A 59 13.33 -6.60 12.66
C VAL A 59 12.40 -7.52 11.86
N SER A 60 12.79 -8.76 11.59
CA SER A 60 11.96 -9.77 10.95
C SER A 60 10.73 -10.13 11.78
N VAL A 61 10.84 -10.22 13.12
CA VAL A 61 9.68 -10.39 14.01
C VAL A 61 8.72 -9.21 13.89
N ILE A 62 9.24 -7.99 13.87
CA ILE A 62 8.42 -6.78 13.72
C ILE A 62 7.68 -6.79 12.37
N ILE A 63 8.40 -7.08 11.28
CA ILE A 63 7.80 -7.19 9.93
C ILE A 63 6.71 -8.26 9.91
N MET A 64 6.96 -9.41 10.52
CA MET A 64 5.98 -10.49 10.62
C MET A 64 4.70 -10.06 11.33
N GLY A 65 4.81 -9.21 12.37
CA GLY A 65 3.67 -8.61 13.05
C GLY A 65 2.90 -7.58 12.20
N GLN A 66 3.58 -6.89 11.29
CA GLN A 66 3.00 -5.88 10.39
C GLN A 66 2.36 -6.48 9.14
N LEU A 67 2.76 -7.68 8.73
CA LEU A 67 2.17 -8.38 7.60
C LEU A 67 0.78 -8.95 7.97
N VAL A 68 -0.24 -8.08 7.91
CA VAL A 68 -1.64 -8.43 8.12
C VAL A 68 -2.08 -9.51 7.12
N VAL A 69 -2.45 -10.69 7.65
CA VAL A 69 -3.23 -11.84 7.10
C VAL A 69 -3.23 -12.09 5.57
N ALA A 70 -2.19 -11.71 4.84
CA ALA A 70 -1.95 -12.16 3.48
C ALA A 70 -1.18 -13.49 3.56
N ASN A 71 -1.91 -14.60 3.66
CA ASN A 71 -1.39 -15.94 3.96
C ASN A 71 -0.11 -16.34 3.18
N ARG A 72 -0.02 -15.94 1.89
CA ARG A 72 1.11 -16.31 1.04
C ARG A 72 2.41 -15.57 1.37
N LYS A 73 2.34 -14.29 1.75
CA LYS A 73 3.53 -13.52 2.14
C LYS A 73 3.94 -13.85 3.57
N ARG A 74 2.99 -14.15 4.44
CA ARG A 74 3.27 -14.55 5.82
C ARG A 74 4.10 -15.82 5.91
N SER A 75 3.82 -16.84 5.07
CA SER A 75 4.62 -18.07 5.07
C SER A 75 6.04 -17.87 4.52
N GLN A 76 6.22 -16.98 3.52
CA GLN A 76 7.55 -16.58 3.04
C GLN A 76 8.36 -15.94 4.17
N TRP A 77 7.79 -14.95 4.84
CA TRP A 77 8.48 -14.23 5.92
C TRP A 77 8.69 -15.08 7.17
N LEU A 78 7.79 -16.02 7.45
CA LEU A 78 7.98 -17.00 8.52
C LEU A 78 9.23 -17.85 8.27
N GLY A 79 9.43 -18.33 7.03
CA GLY A 79 10.64 -19.07 6.65
C GLY A 79 11.92 -18.25 6.87
N MET A 80 11.92 -16.98 6.43
CA MET A 80 13.06 -16.09 6.68
C MET A 80 13.30 -15.85 8.17
N LEU A 81 12.25 -15.60 8.95
CA LEU A 81 12.34 -15.37 10.38
C LEU A 81 12.91 -16.59 11.12
N ILE A 82 12.39 -17.79 10.83
CA ILE A 82 12.91 -19.02 11.45
C ILE A 82 14.36 -19.23 11.04
N GLY A 83 14.68 -19.06 9.76
CA GLY A 83 16.02 -19.18 9.22
C GLY A 83 17.05 -18.28 9.90
N TRP A 84 16.82 -16.96 9.88
CA TRP A 84 17.70 -15.99 10.53
C TRP A 84 17.73 -16.14 12.05
N GLY A 85 16.62 -16.56 12.68
CA GLY A 85 16.60 -16.87 14.10
C GLY A 85 17.52 -18.04 14.44
N LEU A 86 17.49 -19.11 13.64
CA LEU A 86 18.41 -20.25 13.79
C LEU A 86 19.86 -19.83 13.52
N TRP A 87 20.12 -19.07 12.46
CA TRP A 87 21.48 -18.57 12.18
C TRP A 87 21.98 -17.66 13.31
N SER A 88 21.15 -16.78 13.85
CA SER A 88 21.52 -15.96 14.99
C SER A 88 21.83 -16.77 16.24
N LEU A 89 21.17 -17.91 16.46
CA LEU A 89 21.54 -18.84 17.54
C LEU A 89 22.89 -19.49 17.26
N GLY A 90 23.15 -19.88 16.01
CA GLY A 90 24.45 -20.39 15.55
C GLY A 90 25.58 -19.39 15.84
N GLU A 91 25.41 -18.12 15.44
CA GLU A 91 26.39 -17.05 15.70
C GLU A 91 26.67 -16.85 17.19
N ILE A 92 25.63 -16.86 18.04
CA ILE A 92 25.79 -16.70 19.50
C ILE A 92 26.54 -17.89 20.10
N ILE A 93 26.22 -19.12 19.69
CA ILE A 93 26.88 -20.34 20.17
C ILE A 93 28.33 -20.35 19.71
N TRP A 94 28.60 -20.08 18.43
CA TRP A 94 29.93 -20.02 17.88
C TRP A 94 30.82 -19.01 18.61
N ALA A 95 30.30 -17.81 18.84
CA ALA A 95 31.01 -16.79 19.60
C ALA A 95 31.30 -17.25 21.04
N GLY A 96 30.32 -17.83 21.73
CA GLY A 96 30.51 -18.38 23.07
C GLY A 96 31.59 -19.47 23.13
N LEU A 97 31.62 -20.37 22.15
CA LEU A 97 32.65 -21.40 22.03
C LEU A 97 34.02 -20.79 21.72
N SER A 98 34.08 -19.80 20.83
CA SER A 98 35.32 -19.11 20.44
C SER A 98 35.96 -18.35 21.61
N TYR A 99 35.16 -17.85 22.56
CA TYR A 99 35.69 -17.17 23.75
C TYR A 99 36.09 -18.12 24.89
N THR A 100 35.60 -19.36 24.90
CA THR A 100 35.76 -20.27 26.05
C THR A 100 36.66 -21.47 25.78
N ASN A 101 36.78 -21.92 24.54
CA ASN A 101 37.54 -23.11 24.18
C ASN A 101 38.80 -22.76 23.38
N GLN A 102 39.90 -23.47 23.66
CA GLN A 102 41.10 -23.42 22.81
C GLN A 102 40.92 -24.20 21.50
N GLU A 103 40.05 -25.22 21.50
CA GLU A 103 39.66 -25.99 20.31
C GLU A 103 38.14 -26.09 20.26
N ILE A 104 37.53 -25.57 19.20
CA ILE A 104 36.08 -25.65 19.00
C ILE A 104 35.77 -27.04 18.45
N PRO A 105 34.90 -27.85 19.10
CA PRO A 105 34.57 -29.17 18.61
C PRO A 105 33.85 -29.06 17.27
N TYR A 106 34.33 -29.76 16.24
CA TYR A 106 33.69 -29.83 14.94
C TYR A 106 33.15 -31.25 14.67
N PRO A 107 31.88 -31.43 14.29
CA PRO A 107 30.82 -30.41 14.25
C PRO A 107 30.36 -29.99 15.66
N SER A 108 29.98 -28.73 15.78
CA SER A 108 29.44 -28.11 17.00
C SER A 108 27.92 -27.99 16.95
N TRP A 109 27.33 -27.51 18.05
CA TRP A 109 25.92 -27.10 18.06
C TRP A 109 25.65 -25.91 17.14
N ALA A 110 26.62 -25.03 16.90
CA ALA A 110 26.44 -23.91 15.96
C ALA A 110 26.20 -24.42 14.54
N ASP A 111 26.95 -25.46 14.12
CA ASP A 111 26.82 -26.09 12.80
C ASP A 111 25.42 -26.66 12.58
N LEU A 112 24.83 -27.28 13.61
CA LEU A 112 23.45 -27.78 13.54
C LEU A 112 22.45 -26.64 13.27
N PHE A 113 22.57 -25.53 14.00
CA PHE A 113 21.66 -24.39 13.85
C PHE A 113 21.81 -23.71 12.48
N TRP A 114 23.04 -23.52 12.00
CA TRP A 114 23.28 -23.00 10.66
C TRP A 114 22.71 -23.92 9.59
N LEU A 115 22.98 -25.24 9.68
CA LEU A 115 22.54 -26.24 8.73
C LEU A 115 21.01 -26.32 8.62
N ILE A 116 20.31 -26.39 9.76
CA ILE A 116 18.84 -26.41 9.77
C ILE A 116 18.27 -25.09 9.24
N GLY A 117 18.93 -23.96 9.50
CA GLY A 117 18.52 -22.63 9.03
C GLY A 117 18.41 -22.50 7.51
N TYR A 118 19.19 -23.26 6.73
CA TYR A 118 19.09 -23.28 5.27
C TYR A 118 17.72 -23.72 4.76
N LEU A 119 17.07 -24.67 5.43
CA LEU A 119 15.80 -25.25 4.97
C LEU A 119 14.66 -24.21 4.91
N PRO A 120 14.31 -23.50 6.00
CA PRO A 120 13.24 -22.49 5.97
C PRO A 120 13.60 -21.27 5.10
N ILE A 121 14.89 -20.88 5.01
CA ILE A 121 15.36 -19.83 4.09
C ILE A 121 15.13 -20.26 2.63
N GLY A 122 15.56 -21.47 2.27
CA GLY A 122 15.39 -22.01 0.93
C GLY A 122 13.91 -22.10 0.53
N ILE A 123 13.05 -22.60 1.41
CA ILE A 123 11.59 -22.63 1.18
C ILE A 123 11.04 -21.22 0.93
N SER A 124 11.49 -20.22 1.71
CA SER A 124 11.08 -18.83 1.53
C SER A 124 11.52 -18.26 0.18
N LEU A 125 12.79 -18.46 -0.19
CA LEU A 125 13.34 -18.00 -1.48
C LEU A 125 12.62 -18.65 -2.66
N VAL A 126 12.38 -19.97 -2.62
CA VAL A 126 11.60 -20.67 -3.66
C VAL A 126 10.19 -20.10 -3.76
N SER A 127 9.52 -19.86 -2.63
CA SER A 127 8.18 -19.29 -2.61
C SER A 127 8.15 -17.87 -3.19
N HIS A 128 9.16 -17.04 -2.89
CA HIS A 128 9.31 -15.70 -3.47
C HIS A 128 9.54 -15.78 -4.99
N ILE A 129 10.47 -16.61 -5.45
CA ILE A 129 10.77 -16.81 -6.88
C ILE A 129 9.51 -17.25 -7.65
N ARG A 130 8.71 -18.17 -7.10
CA ARG A 130 7.44 -18.59 -7.69
C ARG A 130 6.38 -17.49 -7.72
N GLY A 131 6.52 -16.47 -6.89
CA GLY A 131 5.63 -15.30 -6.82
C GLY A 131 6.04 -14.15 -7.75
N LEU A 132 7.21 -14.21 -8.40
CA LEU A 132 7.67 -13.13 -9.26
C LEU A 132 6.77 -12.97 -10.50
N LEU A 133 6.26 -11.75 -10.68
CA LEU A 133 5.39 -11.38 -11.81
C LEU A 133 6.17 -11.32 -13.13
N ILE A 134 7.39 -10.76 -13.08
CA ILE A 134 8.26 -10.66 -14.24
C ILE A 134 9.35 -11.71 -14.12
N LYS A 135 9.42 -12.58 -15.13
CA LYS A 135 10.47 -13.60 -15.23
C LYS A 135 11.72 -13.02 -15.90
N PRO A 136 12.92 -13.52 -15.56
CA PRO A 136 14.14 -13.15 -16.26
C PRO A 136 14.00 -13.34 -17.77
N ASN A 137 14.48 -12.37 -18.55
CA ASN A 137 14.53 -12.47 -20.00
C ASN A 137 15.60 -13.49 -20.45
N ARG A 138 15.70 -13.77 -21.76
CA ARG A 138 16.64 -14.78 -22.28
C ARG A 138 18.10 -14.48 -21.92
N LEU A 139 18.53 -13.22 -22.01
CA LEU A 139 19.90 -12.81 -21.68
C LEU A 139 20.19 -12.97 -20.18
N GLN A 140 19.25 -12.58 -19.33
CA GLN A 140 19.35 -12.73 -17.88
C GLN A 140 19.42 -14.21 -17.47
N LYS A 141 18.60 -15.08 -18.08
CA LYS A 141 18.69 -16.53 -17.85
C LYS A 141 20.07 -17.07 -18.23
N VAL A 142 20.59 -16.70 -19.40
CA VAL A 142 21.92 -17.13 -19.84
C VAL A 142 22.99 -16.66 -18.85
N ALA A 143 22.91 -15.40 -18.40
CA ALA A 143 23.82 -14.89 -17.37
C ALA A 143 23.74 -15.71 -16.08
N ILE A 144 22.54 -15.95 -15.53
CA ILE A 144 22.34 -16.79 -14.34
C ILE A 144 22.96 -18.18 -14.56
N TRP A 145 22.70 -18.83 -15.70
CA TRP A 145 23.25 -20.15 -15.99
C TRP A 145 24.77 -20.17 -16.05
N ILE A 146 25.39 -19.20 -16.74
CA ILE A 146 26.85 -19.10 -16.87
C ILE A 146 27.49 -18.85 -15.51
N PHE A 147 26.99 -17.86 -14.75
CA PHE A 147 27.52 -17.55 -13.42
C PHE A 147 27.39 -18.74 -12.48
N SER A 148 26.21 -19.35 -12.39
CA SER A 148 26.00 -20.54 -11.56
C SER A 148 26.89 -21.70 -11.97
N PHE A 149 27.01 -21.98 -13.28
CA PHE A 149 27.84 -23.07 -13.76
C PHE A 149 29.32 -22.86 -13.43
N ILE A 150 29.85 -21.64 -13.65
CA ILE A 150 31.23 -21.31 -13.32
C ILE A 150 31.48 -21.44 -11.82
N THR A 151 30.61 -20.89 -10.97
CA THR A 151 30.78 -20.98 -9.52
C THR A 151 30.72 -22.43 -9.03
N ILE A 152 29.73 -23.21 -9.49
CA ILE A 152 29.64 -24.64 -9.15
C ILE A 152 30.90 -25.38 -9.59
N LEU A 153 31.40 -25.13 -10.81
CA LEU A 153 32.60 -25.78 -11.32
C LEU A 153 33.83 -25.45 -10.46
N VAL A 154 34.03 -24.18 -10.13
CA VAL A 154 35.14 -23.72 -9.28
C VAL A 154 35.04 -24.36 -7.90
N THR A 155 33.87 -24.30 -7.26
CA THR A 155 33.63 -24.90 -5.95
C THR A 155 33.88 -26.41 -5.96
N VAL A 156 33.40 -27.13 -6.97
CA VAL A 156 33.61 -28.58 -7.08
C VAL A 156 35.10 -28.91 -7.24
N VAL A 157 35.79 -28.21 -8.13
CA VAL A 157 37.20 -28.52 -8.45
C VAL A 157 38.13 -28.17 -7.29
N TYR A 158 37.95 -27.01 -6.66
CA TYR A 158 38.89 -26.48 -5.68
C TYR A 158 38.49 -26.74 -4.22
N VAL A 159 37.24 -27.13 -3.93
CA VAL A 159 36.78 -27.38 -2.56
C VAL A 159 36.28 -28.81 -2.41
N MET A 160 35.30 -29.24 -3.22
CA MET A 160 34.65 -30.54 -3.04
C MET A 160 35.58 -31.72 -3.35
N ILE A 161 36.34 -31.67 -4.46
CA ILE A 161 37.24 -32.76 -4.83
C ILE A 161 38.36 -32.95 -3.80
N PRO A 162 39.06 -31.90 -3.32
CA PRO A 162 40.05 -32.04 -2.24
C PRO A 162 39.47 -32.70 -0.99
N ILE A 163 38.32 -32.20 -0.48
CA ILE A 163 37.64 -32.76 0.70
C ILE A 163 37.35 -34.27 0.52
N LEU A 164 36.94 -34.69 -0.68
CA LEU A 164 36.66 -36.10 -0.98
C LEU A 164 37.92 -36.97 -1.15
N ARG A 165 39.03 -36.38 -1.62
CA ARG A 165 40.29 -37.11 -1.83
C ARG A 165 41.01 -37.39 -0.51
N ASP A 166 40.96 -36.42 0.40
CA ASP A 166 41.59 -36.53 1.71
C ASP A 166 40.61 -37.08 2.78
N TYR A 167 39.59 -37.82 2.33
CA TYR A 167 38.60 -38.42 3.20
C TYR A 167 39.21 -39.46 4.15
N GLU A 168 39.06 -39.22 5.44
CA GLU A 168 39.39 -40.19 6.49
C GLU A 168 38.11 -40.87 7.00
N PRO A 169 38.04 -42.22 7.07
CA PRO A 169 36.84 -42.93 7.52
C PRO A 169 36.31 -42.54 8.91
N GLY A 170 37.16 -42.01 9.79
CA GLY A 170 36.78 -41.53 11.12
C GLY A 170 36.00 -40.21 11.11
N LEU A 171 36.08 -39.42 10.02
CA LEU A 171 35.56 -38.06 9.89
C LEU A 171 34.35 -38.00 8.94
N LEU A 172 33.57 -39.09 8.86
CA LEU A 172 32.42 -39.18 7.96
C LEU A 172 31.40 -38.07 8.20
N ILE A 173 31.08 -37.78 9.46
CA ILE A 173 30.07 -36.77 9.81
C ILE A 173 30.54 -35.37 9.39
N GLU A 174 31.79 -35.03 9.68
CA GLU A 174 32.41 -33.76 9.28
C GLU A 174 32.42 -33.58 7.77
N THR A 175 32.81 -34.63 7.05
CA THR A 175 32.80 -34.64 5.58
C THR A 175 31.39 -34.40 5.04
N VAL A 176 30.39 -35.10 5.58
CA VAL A 176 28.98 -34.93 5.16
C VAL A 176 28.49 -33.52 5.44
N ILE A 177 28.79 -32.96 6.62
CA ILE A 177 28.38 -31.60 6.99
C ILE A 177 29.04 -30.56 6.07
N ASN A 178 30.34 -30.67 5.82
CA ASN A 178 31.07 -29.80 4.88
C ASN A 178 30.43 -29.82 3.47
N LEU A 179 30.10 -31.01 2.97
CA LEU A 179 29.44 -31.16 1.68
C LEU A 179 28.03 -30.56 1.67
N LEU A 180 27.28 -30.70 2.76
CA LEU A 180 25.95 -30.11 2.87
C LEU A 180 25.99 -28.59 2.89
N PHE A 181 26.92 -27.97 3.63
CA PHE A 181 27.13 -26.52 3.59
C PHE A 181 27.38 -26.05 2.16
N LEU A 182 28.29 -26.73 1.45
CA LEU A 182 28.62 -26.41 0.06
C LEU A 182 27.41 -26.45 -0.87
N VAL A 183 26.62 -27.53 -0.78
CA VAL A 183 25.42 -27.72 -1.62
C VAL A 183 24.36 -26.67 -1.30
N PHE A 184 24.14 -26.37 -0.01
CA PHE A 184 23.14 -25.38 0.38
C PHE A 184 23.55 -23.95 0.01
N ASP A 185 24.81 -23.57 0.18
CA ASP A 185 25.35 -22.28 -0.26
C ASP A 185 25.19 -22.09 -1.78
N LEU A 186 25.57 -23.10 -2.58
CA LEU A 186 25.39 -23.04 -4.03
C LEU A 186 23.91 -22.94 -4.41
N THR A 187 23.04 -23.63 -3.69
CA THR A 187 21.59 -23.58 -3.92
C THR A 187 21.03 -22.19 -3.61
N ILE A 188 21.39 -21.59 -2.47
CA ILE A 188 21.00 -20.23 -2.10
C ILE A 188 21.56 -19.22 -3.10
N LEU A 189 22.82 -19.35 -3.52
CA LEU A 189 23.43 -18.48 -4.51
C LEU A 189 22.64 -18.48 -5.83
N VAL A 190 22.28 -19.65 -6.36
CA VAL A 190 21.49 -19.76 -7.59
C VAL A 190 20.14 -19.04 -7.43
N MET A 191 19.46 -19.24 -6.30
CA MET A 191 18.19 -18.55 -5.99
C MET A 191 18.36 -17.04 -5.88
N ALA A 192 19.43 -16.58 -5.22
CA ALA A 192 19.77 -15.17 -5.09
C ALA A 192 20.04 -14.53 -6.45
N LEU A 193 20.81 -15.19 -7.33
CA LEU A 193 21.06 -14.72 -8.70
C LEU A 193 19.75 -14.61 -9.50
N VAL A 194 18.84 -15.59 -9.38
CA VAL A 194 17.51 -15.50 -10.02
C VAL A 194 16.78 -14.25 -9.55
N ILE A 195 16.80 -13.94 -8.25
CA ILE A 195 16.12 -12.77 -7.69
C ILE A 195 16.78 -11.45 -8.16
N ILE A 196 18.11 -11.36 -8.14
CA ILE A 196 18.90 -10.19 -8.57
C ILE A 196 18.64 -9.87 -10.05
N PHE A 197 18.67 -10.89 -10.91
CA PHE A 197 18.49 -10.72 -12.35
C PHE A 197 17.02 -10.73 -12.79
N SER A 198 16.07 -10.98 -11.89
CA SER A 198 14.65 -10.79 -12.18
C SER A 198 14.33 -9.29 -12.15
N PRO A 199 13.64 -8.73 -13.16
CA PRO A 199 13.24 -7.33 -13.14
C PRO A 199 12.25 -7.08 -11.99
N GLN A 200 12.76 -6.64 -10.84
CA GLN A 200 11.93 -6.22 -9.71
C GLN A 200 11.83 -4.71 -9.74
N LYS A 201 10.68 -4.21 -10.20
CA LYS A 201 10.38 -2.78 -10.14
C LYS A 201 9.69 -2.48 -8.81
N GLY A 202 9.87 -1.25 -8.31
CA GLY A 202 9.28 -0.79 -7.07
C GLY A 202 10.07 -1.16 -5.82
N VAL A 203 9.69 -0.55 -4.69
CA VAL A 203 10.57 -0.52 -3.53
C VAL A 203 10.59 -1.85 -2.76
N TYR A 204 9.52 -2.64 -2.80
CA TYR A 204 9.52 -4.01 -2.27
C TYR A 204 10.55 -4.89 -3.00
N GLY A 205 10.68 -4.71 -4.33
CA GLY A 205 11.70 -5.37 -5.13
C GLY A 205 13.12 -4.98 -4.72
N GLN A 206 13.33 -3.69 -4.41
CA GLN A 206 14.61 -3.19 -3.93
C GLN A 206 15.07 -3.90 -2.65
N SER A 207 14.15 -4.12 -1.69
CA SER A 207 14.46 -4.88 -0.47
C SER A 207 14.96 -6.28 -0.78
N TRP A 208 14.30 -7.01 -1.69
CA TRP A 208 14.72 -8.35 -2.08
C TRP A 208 16.04 -8.39 -2.85
N ILE A 209 16.38 -7.33 -3.59
CA ILE A 209 17.70 -7.20 -4.21
C ILE A 209 18.77 -7.09 -3.13
N TRP A 210 18.59 -6.22 -2.12
CA TRP A 210 19.52 -6.12 -0.99
C TRP A 210 19.69 -7.46 -0.28
N LEU A 211 18.57 -8.15 0.02
CA LEU A 211 18.60 -9.46 0.64
C LEU A 211 19.38 -10.48 -0.19
N SER A 212 19.17 -10.47 -1.51
CA SER A 212 19.78 -11.44 -2.42
C SER A 212 21.25 -11.18 -2.67
N ILE A 213 21.69 -9.92 -2.73
CA ILE A 213 23.12 -9.60 -2.75
C ILE A 213 23.76 -10.07 -1.45
N GLY A 214 23.09 -9.89 -0.30
CA GLY A 214 23.54 -10.47 0.96
C GLY A 214 23.70 -12.00 0.88
N PHE A 215 22.69 -12.71 0.38
CA PHE A 215 22.78 -14.17 0.22
C PHE A 215 23.90 -14.61 -0.72
N ALA A 216 24.12 -13.89 -1.82
CA ALA A 216 25.19 -14.17 -2.76
C ALA A 216 26.58 -13.96 -2.12
N LEU A 217 26.77 -12.87 -1.37
CA LEU A 217 28.02 -12.60 -0.65
C LEU A 217 28.26 -13.58 0.49
N HIS A 218 27.22 -13.98 1.22
CA HIS A 218 27.31 -15.00 2.25
C HIS A 218 27.78 -16.33 1.67
N SER A 219 27.13 -16.79 0.59
CA SER A 219 27.50 -18.02 -0.09
C SER A 219 28.93 -17.96 -0.62
N PHE A 220 29.31 -16.82 -1.21
CA PHE A 220 30.69 -16.58 -1.68
C PHE A 220 31.68 -16.67 -0.51
N SER A 221 31.42 -15.97 0.59
CA SER A 221 32.28 -15.97 1.78
C SER A 221 32.47 -17.37 2.35
N ASN A 222 31.39 -18.12 2.54
CA ASN A 222 31.45 -19.49 3.09
C ASN A 222 32.24 -20.44 2.20
N ASN A 223 32.07 -20.33 0.87
CA ASN A 223 32.84 -21.16 -0.07
C ASN A 223 34.34 -20.85 -0.02
N VAL A 224 34.71 -19.58 0.08
CA VAL A 224 36.11 -19.17 0.21
C VAL A 224 36.67 -19.52 1.60
N PHE A 225 35.85 -19.42 2.65
CA PHE A 225 36.20 -19.86 3.99
C PHE A 225 36.53 -21.35 4.02
N LEU A 226 35.65 -22.21 3.52
CA LEU A 226 35.91 -23.66 3.47
C LEU A 226 37.20 -24.01 2.70
N PHE A 227 37.47 -23.30 1.60
CA PHE A 227 38.74 -23.44 0.89
C PHE A 227 39.93 -23.01 1.75
N ALA A 228 39.87 -21.84 2.37
CA ALA A 228 40.96 -21.28 3.15
C ALA A 228 41.23 -22.09 4.42
N ASP A 229 40.18 -22.53 5.10
CA ASP A 229 40.26 -23.36 6.31
C ASP A 229 40.91 -24.71 6.01
N TYR A 230 40.42 -25.41 4.97
CA TYR A 230 40.99 -26.69 4.53
C TYR A 230 42.48 -26.60 4.16
N ASN A 231 42.92 -25.46 3.60
CA ASN A 231 44.33 -25.24 3.26
C ASN A 231 45.16 -24.59 4.39
N GLY A 232 44.59 -24.38 5.58
CA GLY A 232 45.26 -23.73 6.71
C GLY A 232 45.65 -22.26 6.45
N LEU A 233 44.95 -21.60 5.53
CA LEU A 233 45.17 -20.20 5.13
C LEU A 233 44.31 -19.22 5.94
N TYR A 234 43.20 -19.70 6.50
CA TYR A 234 42.31 -18.88 7.32
C TYR A 234 42.98 -18.57 8.67
N TYR A 235 43.28 -17.29 8.91
CA TYR A 235 44.02 -16.81 10.08
C TYR A 235 45.25 -17.67 10.45
N HIS A 236 46.10 -17.95 9.47
CA HIS A 236 47.35 -18.69 9.69
C HIS A 236 48.17 -18.08 10.83
N ASP A 237 48.55 -18.89 11.82
CA ASP A 237 49.20 -18.46 13.08
C ASP A 237 48.44 -17.36 13.85
N LEU A 238 47.11 -17.31 13.74
CA LEU A 238 46.23 -16.28 14.31
C LEU A 238 46.54 -14.86 13.82
N LYS A 239 47.17 -14.73 12.65
CA LYS A 239 47.50 -13.44 12.05
C LYS A 239 46.50 -13.07 10.97
N ILE A 240 46.10 -11.80 10.93
CA ILE A 240 45.24 -11.33 9.86
C ILE A 240 46.00 -11.37 8.54
N ASN A 241 45.31 -11.81 7.50
CA ASN A 241 45.78 -11.75 6.14
C ASN A 241 44.63 -11.29 5.24
N PHE A 242 44.96 -10.78 4.06
CA PHE A 242 43.96 -10.21 3.15
C PHE A 242 42.84 -11.20 2.79
N LEU A 243 43.16 -12.49 2.65
CA LEU A 243 42.17 -13.52 2.35
C LEU A 243 41.15 -13.67 3.51
N SER A 244 41.64 -13.74 4.75
CA SER A 244 40.80 -13.96 5.93
C SER A 244 40.00 -12.70 6.30
N SER A 245 40.65 -11.55 6.42
CA SER A 245 39.99 -10.33 6.90
C SER A 245 39.11 -9.66 5.85
N MET A 246 39.55 -9.61 4.58
CA MET A 246 38.85 -8.86 3.53
C MET A 246 38.01 -9.74 2.61
N VAL A 247 38.51 -10.89 2.17
CA VAL A 247 37.75 -11.71 1.22
C VAL A 247 36.67 -12.50 1.95
N ILE A 248 37.01 -13.08 3.11
CA ILE A 248 36.08 -13.88 3.92
C ILE A 248 35.30 -12.97 4.87
N ASP A 249 35.90 -12.51 5.96
CA ASP A 249 35.16 -11.88 7.06
C ASP A 249 34.41 -10.61 6.65
N TYR A 250 35.04 -9.72 5.89
CA TYR A 250 34.36 -8.52 5.41
C TYR A 250 33.19 -8.84 4.48
N SER A 251 33.33 -9.82 3.58
CA SER A 251 32.21 -10.26 2.71
C SER A 251 31.08 -10.87 3.54
N TYR A 252 31.42 -11.64 4.58
CA TYR A 252 30.49 -12.22 5.53
C TYR A 252 29.74 -11.13 6.31
N ASN A 253 30.46 -10.19 6.92
CA ASN A 253 29.89 -9.03 7.62
C ASN A 253 28.99 -8.19 6.71
N LEU A 254 29.45 -7.95 5.47
CA LEU A 254 28.70 -7.21 4.48
C LEU A 254 27.41 -7.95 4.09
N SER A 255 27.40 -9.29 4.04
CA SER A 255 26.16 -10.03 3.79
C SER A 255 25.09 -9.79 4.87
N TYR A 256 25.48 -9.81 6.14
CA TYR A 256 24.58 -9.54 7.27
C TYR A 256 24.10 -8.09 7.23
N LEU A 257 24.99 -7.15 6.90
CA LEU A 257 24.63 -5.74 6.80
C LEU A 257 23.62 -5.49 5.66
N LEU A 258 23.77 -6.19 4.53
CA LEU A 258 22.84 -6.10 3.40
C LEU A 258 21.49 -6.76 3.72
N TRP A 259 21.48 -7.89 4.45
CA TRP A 259 20.24 -8.46 4.96
C TRP A 259 19.51 -7.49 5.89
N PHE A 260 20.25 -6.90 6.84
CA PHE A 260 19.71 -5.91 7.77
C PHE A 260 19.16 -4.68 7.03
N THR A 261 19.89 -4.21 6.02
CA THR A 261 19.43 -3.13 5.12
C THR A 261 18.14 -3.52 4.41
N GLY A 262 18.08 -4.72 3.83
CA GLY A 262 16.91 -5.21 3.09
C GLY A 262 15.66 -5.27 3.96
N VAL A 263 15.77 -5.80 5.20
CA VAL A 263 14.64 -5.84 6.14
C VAL A 263 14.25 -4.44 6.64
N LEU A 264 15.21 -3.53 6.88
CA LEU A 264 14.89 -2.16 7.28
C LEU A 264 14.17 -1.37 6.18
N VAL A 265 14.65 -1.48 4.93
CA VAL A 265 13.99 -0.86 3.78
C VAL A 265 12.56 -1.41 3.67
N LEU A 266 12.38 -2.73 3.83
CA LEU A 266 11.05 -3.32 3.77
C LEU A 266 10.12 -2.81 4.88
N ARG A 267 10.62 -2.73 6.11
CA ARG A 267 9.85 -2.20 7.25
C ARG A 267 9.44 -0.74 7.00
N GLY A 268 10.35 0.08 6.47
CA GLY A 268 10.06 1.46 6.11
C GLY A 268 8.88 1.56 5.13
N LEU A 269 8.84 0.66 4.14
CA LEU A 269 7.74 0.59 3.17
C LEU A 269 6.43 0.18 3.80
N LEU A 270 6.41 -0.89 4.58
CA LEU A 270 5.17 -1.35 5.22
C LEU A 270 4.52 -0.23 6.05
N LYS A 271 5.33 0.63 6.68
CA LYS A 271 4.85 1.79 7.46
C LYS A 271 4.39 2.99 6.62
N GLU A 272 4.96 3.22 5.44
CA GLU A 272 4.52 4.34 4.57
C GLU A 272 3.12 4.10 4.01
N TYR A 273 2.75 2.84 3.79
CA TYR A 273 1.49 2.47 3.13
C TYR A 273 0.34 2.12 4.10
N GLU A 274 0.53 2.27 5.41
CA GLU A 274 -0.55 2.17 6.41
C GLU A 274 -1.52 3.38 6.39
N HIS A 275 -1.21 4.42 5.62
CA HIS A 275 -2.00 5.66 5.61
C HIS A 275 -2.54 5.96 4.22
N PHE A 276 -3.54 5.20 3.78
CA PHE A 276 -4.45 5.69 2.75
C PHE A 276 -5.15 6.94 3.28
N THR A 277 -5.12 8.04 2.53
CA THR A 277 -5.92 9.23 2.85
C THR A 277 -7.09 9.28 1.90
N VAL A 278 -8.31 9.27 2.45
CA VAL A 278 -9.52 9.55 1.67
C VAL A 278 -9.36 10.95 1.10
N ASP A 279 -9.57 11.07 -0.21
CA ASP A 279 -9.40 12.34 -0.90
C ASP A 279 -10.43 13.34 -0.37
N SER A 280 -9.97 14.53 0.03
CA SER A 280 -10.83 15.65 0.43
C SER A 280 -11.79 16.13 -0.67
N ARG A 281 -11.61 15.65 -1.91
CA ARG A 281 -12.52 15.91 -3.04
C ARG A 281 -13.89 15.27 -2.88
N LEU A 282 -14.04 14.24 -2.04
CA LEU A 282 -15.32 13.62 -1.76
C LEU A 282 -16.27 14.61 -1.09
N ARG A 283 -17.23 15.10 -1.87
CA ARG A 283 -18.27 16.00 -1.42
C ARG A 283 -19.59 15.25 -1.45
N SER A 284 -20.32 15.30 -0.34
CA SER A 284 -21.73 14.95 -0.37
C SER A 284 -22.44 15.85 -1.38
N ILE A 285 -23.49 15.34 -2.00
CA ILE A 285 -24.41 16.12 -2.82
C ILE A 285 -25.76 16.17 -2.13
N PRO A 286 -26.52 17.28 -2.27
CA PRO A 286 -27.85 17.33 -1.72
C PRO A 286 -28.67 16.17 -2.30
N ASN A 287 -29.19 15.32 -1.42
CA ASN A 287 -29.86 14.10 -1.83
C ASN A 287 -31.39 14.27 -1.76
N THR A 288 -31.89 15.23 -0.99
CA THR A 288 -33.33 15.48 -0.84
C THR A 288 -33.69 16.87 -1.33
N ASN A 289 -34.70 16.98 -2.19
CA ASN A 289 -35.16 18.24 -2.76
C ASN A 289 -36.53 18.58 -2.18
N VAL A 290 -36.73 19.81 -1.73
CA VAL A 290 -38.00 20.32 -1.20
C VAL A 290 -38.41 21.56 -1.97
N LEU A 291 -39.68 21.63 -2.36
CA LEU A 291 -40.27 22.82 -2.95
C LEU A 291 -41.11 23.55 -1.90
N ILE A 292 -40.88 24.85 -1.75
CA ILE A 292 -41.66 25.73 -0.87
C ILE A 292 -42.20 26.88 -1.71
N PHE A 293 -43.52 27.02 -1.74
CA PHE A 293 -44.22 28.08 -2.45
C PHE A 293 -44.60 29.16 -1.43
N THR A 294 -44.22 30.40 -1.71
CA THR A 294 -44.45 31.54 -0.81
C THR A 294 -45.21 32.65 -1.52
N ASP A 295 -45.91 33.48 -0.75
CA ASP A 295 -46.41 34.78 -1.22
C ASP A 295 -45.29 35.84 -1.25
N ASN A 296 -45.62 37.07 -1.63
CA ASN A 296 -44.65 38.17 -1.69
C ASN A 296 -44.13 38.65 -0.32
N LYS A 297 -44.69 38.15 0.79
CA LYS A 297 -44.24 38.39 2.16
C LYS A 297 -43.44 37.20 2.72
N GLY A 298 -43.27 36.13 1.94
CA GLY A 298 -42.56 34.93 2.38
C GLY A 298 -43.41 33.98 3.22
N ILE A 299 -44.73 34.14 3.26
CA ILE A 299 -45.64 33.22 3.94
C ILE A 299 -45.79 31.98 3.06
N ILE A 300 -45.61 30.79 3.64
CA ILE A 300 -45.75 29.52 2.93
C ILE A 300 -47.21 29.32 2.55
N MET A 301 -47.45 29.21 1.24
CA MET A 301 -48.76 28.94 0.65
C MET A 301 -48.95 27.45 0.35
N HIS A 302 -47.86 26.77 -0.05
CA HIS A 302 -47.85 25.35 -0.36
C HIS A 302 -46.42 24.80 -0.23
N SER A 303 -46.26 23.49 -0.04
CA SER A 303 -44.96 22.82 -0.05
C SER A 303 -45.07 21.41 -0.62
N SER A 304 -43.96 20.84 -1.05
CA SER A 304 -43.92 19.43 -1.43
C SER A 304 -44.18 18.52 -0.23
N GLU A 305 -44.73 17.32 -0.48
CA GLU A 305 -45.12 16.39 0.61
C GLU A 305 -43.95 16.01 1.51
N ASN A 306 -42.76 15.87 0.93
CA ASN A 306 -41.54 15.55 1.68
C ASN A 306 -41.01 16.73 2.53
N ALA A 307 -41.57 17.94 2.39
CA ALA A 307 -41.20 19.08 3.24
C ALA A 307 -41.53 18.79 4.72
N TYR A 308 -42.66 18.11 4.95
CA TYR A 308 -43.18 17.80 6.30
C TYR A 308 -42.35 16.73 7.02
N ASP A 309 -41.61 15.93 6.25
CA ASP A 309 -40.68 14.92 6.79
C ASP A 309 -39.36 15.55 7.25
N ILE A 310 -39.01 16.73 6.73
CA ILE A 310 -37.73 17.39 7.00
C ILE A 310 -37.88 18.56 7.96
N PHE A 311 -38.92 19.39 7.80
CA PHE A 311 -39.05 20.67 8.49
C PHE A 311 -40.19 20.68 9.52
N PRO A 312 -40.13 21.51 10.57
CA PRO A 312 -41.09 21.53 11.68
C PRO A 312 -42.40 22.30 11.36
N PHE A 313 -43.12 21.92 10.31
CA PHE A 313 -44.43 22.53 10.01
C PHE A 313 -45.47 21.52 9.49
N VAL A 314 -46.75 21.89 9.64
CA VAL A 314 -47.91 21.07 9.24
C VAL A 314 -48.55 21.67 7.97
N GLU A 315 -49.13 20.83 7.13
CA GLU A 315 -49.88 21.28 5.96
C GLU A 315 -50.97 22.29 6.35
N GLY A 316 -50.97 23.46 5.72
CA GLY A 316 -51.92 24.54 5.99
C GLY A 316 -51.49 25.57 7.03
N ASP A 317 -50.34 25.38 7.71
CA ASP A 317 -49.77 26.41 8.60
C ASP A 317 -49.30 27.63 7.78
N LYS A 318 -49.88 28.80 8.04
CA LYS A 318 -49.44 30.08 7.47
C LYS A 318 -48.18 30.62 8.17
N LYS A 319 -47.12 29.82 8.17
CA LYS A 319 -45.81 30.21 8.73
C LYS A 319 -44.97 30.98 7.73
N ILE A 320 -44.09 31.82 8.24
CA ILE A 320 -43.08 32.51 7.42
C ILE A 320 -41.98 31.51 7.09
N ALA A 321 -41.52 31.49 5.84
CA ALA A 321 -40.52 30.53 5.39
C ALA A 321 -39.20 30.58 6.19
N SER A 322 -38.83 31.74 6.73
CA SER A 322 -37.63 31.89 7.55
C SER A 322 -37.73 31.11 8.86
N GLU A 323 -38.90 31.15 9.52
CA GLU A 323 -39.19 30.37 10.73
C GLU A 323 -39.11 28.88 10.43
N THR A 324 -39.76 28.45 9.33
CA THR A 324 -39.77 27.05 8.91
C THR A 324 -38.37 26.51 8.59
N LEU A 325 -37.55 27.30 7.92
CA LEU A 325 -36.20 26.91 7.52
C LEU A 325 -35.17 27.12 8.63
N GLY A 326 -35.54 27.78 9.73
CA GLY A 326 -34.58 28.20 10.76
C GLY A 326 -33.55 29.22 10.26
N THR A 327 -33.92 30.03 9.26
CA THR A 327 -33.10 31.12 8.72
C THR A 327 -33.56 32.46 9.28
N THR A 328 -32.79 33.53 9.09
CA THR A 328 -33.20 34.85 9.57
C THR A 328 -34.23 35.49 8.64
N GLU A 329 -35.16 36.29 9.17
CA GLU A 329 -36.11 37.06 8.35
C GLU A 329 -35.40 38.03 7.40
N ALA A 330 -34.23 38.53 7.79
CA ALA A 330 -33.39 39.38 6.96
C ALA A 330 -32.88 38.60 5.73
N ASP A 331 -32.43 37.35 5.90
CA ASP A 331 -31.99 36.51 4.78
C ASP A 331 -33.14 36.23 3.82
N LEU A 332 -34.31 35.83 4.33
CA LEU A 332 -35.49 35.59 3.48
C LEU A 332 -35.91 36.85 2.72
N SER A 333 -35.94 38.00 3.40
CA SER A 333 -36.25 39.29 2.76
C SER A 333 -35.27 39.63 1.64
N ASN A 334 -33.98 39.35 1.86
CA ASN A 334 -32.94 39.53 0.84
C ASN A 334 -33.14 38.55 -0.35
N TYR A 335 -33.54 37.31 -0.08
CA TYR A 335 -33.84 36.33 -1.12
C TYR A 335 -35.05 36.75 -1.96
N LEU A 336 -36.16 37.12 -1.33
CA LEU A 336 -37.37 37.58 -2.03
C LEU A 336 -37.10 38.84 -2.85
N LYS A 337 -36.35 39.81 -2.31
CA LYS A 337 -35.92 41.00 -3.05
C LYS A 337 -35.08 40.63 -4.26
N SER A 338 -34.10 39.73 -4.11
CA SER A 338 -33.27 39.26 -5.23
C SER A 338 -34.12 38.57 -6.32
N ILE A 339 -35.15 37.81 -5.92
CA ILE A 339 -36.07 37.15 -6.84
C ILE A 339 -36.99 38.15 -7.53
N ASP A 340 -37.51 39.16 -6.82
CA ASP A 340 -38.32 40.20 -7.46
C ASP A 340 -37.47 40.96 -8.50
N GLU A 341 -36.27 41.41 -8.13
CA GLU A 341 -35.42 42.18 -9.03
C GLU A 341 -34.95 41.37 -10.25
N ASN A 342 -34.59 40.09 -10.08
CA ASN A 342 -33.90 39.31 -11.11
C ASN A 342 -34.74 38.15 -11.67
N ASN A 343 -35.97 37.98 -11.18
CA ASN A 343 -36.83 36.80 -11.39
C ASN A 343 -36.26 35.47 -10.87
N LEU A 344 -35.00 35.42 -10.44
CA LEU A 344 -34.26 34.20 -10.10
C LEU A 344 -33.38 34.43 -8.88
N LEU A 345 -33.30 33.44 -8.00
CA LEU A 345 -32.28 33.32 -6.96
C LEU A 345 -31.33 32.20 -7.36
N PRO A 346 -30.07 32.51 -7.75
CA PRO A 346 -29.07 31.49 -8.04
C PRO A 346 -28.82 30.62 -6.80
N GLU A 347 -28.40 29.38 -7.03
CA GLU A 347 -28.14 28.41 -5.96
C GLU A 347 -27.09 28.94 -4.96
N ARG A 348 -27.42 28.91 -3.66
CA ARG A 348 -26.56 29.37 -2.56
C ARG A 348 -26.58 28.39 -1.41
N LYS A 349 -25.47 28.25 -0.70
CA LYS A 349 -25.37 27.45 0.52
C LYS A 349 -26.03 28.17 1.69
N ILE A 350 -26.83 27.45 2.45
CA ILE A 350 -27.48 27.90 3.68
C ILE A 350 -27.42 26.78 4.74
N GLN A 351 -27.69 27.13 5.99
CA GLN A 351 -28.01 26.18 7.04
C GLN A 351 -29.51 26.20 7.25
N VAL A 352 -30.12 25.02 7.42
CA VAL A 352 -31.54 24.89 7.73
C VAL A 352 -31.75 24.04 8.97
N THR A 353 -32.79 24.34 9.74
CA THR A 353 -33.14 23.54 10.92
C THR A 353 -34.15 22.47 10.55
N ASN A 354 -33.84 21.20 10.80
CA ASN A 354 -34.78 20.11 10.60
C ASN A 354 -35.83 20.02 11.72
N ARG A 355 -36.77 19.08 11.59
CA ARG A 355 -37.86 18.84 12.56
C ARG A 355 -37.37 18.52 13.98
N ASP A 356 -36.20 17.90 14.10
CA ASP A 356 -35.58 17.55 15.38
C ASP A 356 -34.75 18.71 15.98
N GLY A 357 -34.72 19.87 15.33
CA GLY A 357 -33.92 21.03 15.76
C GLY A 357 -32.44 20.96 15.36
N THR A 358 -32.04 19.98 14.56
CA THR A 358 -30.65 19.82 14.07
C THR A 358 -30.41 20.72 12.85
N GLN A 359 -29.26 21.38 12.81
CA GLN A 359 -28.81 22.15 11.65
C GLN A 359 -28.35 21.20 10.54
N LEU A 360 -28.88 21.37 9.34
CA LEU A 360 -28.50 20.67 8.13
C LEU A 360 -27.91 21.66 7.14
N ASP A 361 -26.82 21.26 6.50
CA ASP A 361 -26.39 21.93 5.28
C ASP A 361 -27.53 21.82 4.25
N ALA A 362 -27.76 22.90 3.52
CA ALA A 362 -28.70 22.90 2.41
C ALA A 362 -28.29 23.93 1.37
N TRP A 363 -28.78 23.75 0.16
CA TRP A 363 -28.70 24.75 -0.90
C TRP A 363 -30.09 25.31 -1.17
N ILE A 364 -30.19 26.63 -1.31
CA ILE A 364 -31.43 27.30 -1.67
C ILE A 364 -31.28 27.95 -3.04
N SER A 365 -32.32 27.82 -3.83
CA SER A 365 -32.52 28.52 -5.10
C SER A 365 -33.99 28.92 -5.20
N GLY A 366 -34.34 29.79 -6.13
CA GLY A 366 -35.74 30.18 -6.25
C GLY A 366 -36.10 30.93 -7.53
N LEU A 367 -37.40 30.98 -7.80
CA LEU A 367 -37.99 31.59 -8.99
C LEU A 367 -39.19 32.45 -8.62
N GLY A 368 -39.28 33.62 -9.25
CA GLY A 368 -40.38 34.56 -9.04
C GLY A 368 -41.67 34.10 -9.72
N ILE A 369 -42.77 34.19 -9.00
CA ILE A 369 -44.14 34.04 -9.53
C ILE A 369 -44.69 35.43 -9.75
N ARG A 370 -45.18 35.68 -10.98
CA ARG A 370 -45.78 36.97 -11.36
C ARG A 370 -47.20 36.77 -11.85
N ASN A 371 -48.08 37.73 -11.55
CA ASN A 371 -49.43 37.76 -12.11
C ASN A 371 -49.41 38.17 -13.60
N PRO A 372 -50.56 38.14 -14.32
CA PRO A 372 -50.64 38.60 -15.70
C PRO A 372 -50.21 40.06 -15.92
N GLN A 373 -50.27 40.89 -14.88
CA GLN A 373 -49.80 42.28 -14.85
C GLN A 373 -48.28 42.39 -14.64
N LYS A 374 -47.57 41.26 -14.53
CA LYS A 374 -46.13 41.13 -14.24
C LYS A 374 -45.73 41.61 -12.84
N GLU A 375 -46.67 41.79 -11.92
CA GLU A 375 -46.36 42.12 -10.53
C GLU A 375 -45.91 40.86 -9.79
N PHE A 376 -44.93 41.01 -8.89
CA PHE A 376 -44.42 39.91 -8.07
C PHE A 376 -45.45 39.50 -7.02
N THR A 377 -45.95 38.27 -7.14
CA THR A 377 -46.96 37.72 -6.23
C THR A 377 -46.37 36.75 -5.22
N GLY A 378 -45.16 36.25 -5.45
CA GLY A 378 -44.51 35.29 -4.55
C GLY A 378 -43.35 34.57 -5.21
N ALA A 379 -42.81 33.55 -4.55
CA ALA A 379 -41.66 32.80 -5.03
C ALA A 379 -41.80 31.29 -4.80
N ILE A 380 -41.19 30.51 -5.68
CA ILE A 380 -40.94 29.08 -5.48
C ILE A 380 -39.49 28.93 -5.04
N PHE A 381 -39.26 28.41 -3.84
CA PHE A 381 -37.94 28.04 -3.36
C PHE A 381 -37.71 26.55 -3.57
N LEU A 382 -36.57 26.21 -4.17
CA LEU A 382 -36.03 24.86 -4.20
C LEU A 382 -34.92 24.76 -3.16
N ILE A 383 -35.15 23.90 -2.17
CA ILE A 383 -34.23 23.64 -1.07
C ILE A 383 -33.70 22.23 -1.20
N ARG A 384 -32.40 22.10 -1.41
CA ARG A 384 -31.73 20.82 -1.56
C ARG A 384 -30.93 20.54 -0.30
N VAL A 385 -31.35 19.54 0.46
CA VAL A 385 -30.84 19.21 1.80
C VAL A 385 -29.94 17.98 1.73
N PHE A 386 -28.91 17.95 2.57
CA PHE A 386 -28.10 16.75 2.82
C PHE A 386 -28.71 15.96 3.99
N ALA A 387 -29.69 15.10 3.69
CA ALA A 387 -30.44 14.36 4.72
C ALA A 387 -29.95 12.91 4.84
N SER A 388 -29.88 12.37 6.06
CA SER A 388 -29.59 10.95 6.28
C SER A 388 -30.77 10.04 5.89
N LEU A 389 -30.48 8.80 5.50
CA LEU A 389 -31.45 7.75 5.15
C LEU A 389 -32.37 7.46 6.34
N GLY A 390 -33.54 8.09 6.36
CA GLY A 390 -34.52 7.97 7.44
C GLY A 390 -35.67 8.98 7.31
N ALA A 391 -35.42 10.15 6.74
CA ALA A 391 -36.49 11.04 6.29
C ALA A 391 -37.20 10.36 5.11
N SER A 392 -38.52 10.14 5.24
CA SER A 392 -39.34 9.56 4.19
C SER A 392 -39.18 10.36 2.90
N LEU A 393 -38.63 9.73 1.87
CA LEU A 393 -38.44 10.31 0.54
C LEU A 393 -39.69 10.06 -0.28
N LYS A 394 -40.81 10.62 0.14
CA LYS A 394 -41.91 10.76 -0.81
C LYS A 394 -41.39 11.52 -2.02
N GLY A 395 -41.41 10.88 -3.18
CA GLY A 395 -41.07 11.53 -4.44
C GLY A 395 -42.00 12.72 -4.67
N PHE A 396 -41.55 13.67 -5.49
CA PHE A 396 -42.42 14.73 -5.95
C PHE A 396 -43.63 14.14 -6.69
N SER A 397 -44.79 14.79 -6.55
CA SER A 397 -45.90 14.52 -7.47
C SER A 397 -45.47 14.87 -8.91
N GLU A 398 -46.14 14.33 -9.93
CA GLU A 398 -45.81 14.60 -11.34
C GLU A 398 -45.76 16.11 -11.66
N TYR A 399 -46.67 16.88 -11.06
CA TYR A 399 -46.68 18.34 -11.14
C TYR A 399 -45.45 18.99 -10.48
N GLN A 400 -45.12 18.57 -9.26
CA GLN A 400 -43.96 19.08 -8.53
C GLN A 400 -42.64 18.71 -9.24
N GLN A 401 -42.56 17.52 -9.84
CA GLN A 401 -41.41 17.08 -10.64
C GLN A 401 -41.22 17.99 -11.85
N THR A 402 -42.31 18.34 -12.56
CA THR A 402 -42.26 19.27 -13.69
C THR A 402 -41.75 20.66 -13.28
N ILE A 403 -42.17 21.16 -12.11
CA ILE A 403 -41.68 22.44 -11.57
C ILE A 403 -40.20 22.35 -11.22
N PHE A 404 -39.79 21.26 -10.56
CA PHE A 404 -38.40 21.01 -10.19
C PHE A 404 -37.48 20.97 -11.41
N ASP A 405 -37.86 20.22 -12.45
CA ASP A 405 -37.07 20.09 -13.68
C ASP A 405 -36.95 21.44 -14.41
N ASN A 406 -38.04 22.22 -14.45
CA ASN A 406 -38.04 23.57 -15.01
C ASN A 406 -37.14 24.52 -14.21
N LEU A 407 -37.22 24.49 -12.88
CA LEU A 407 -36.35 25.27 -11.98
C LEU A 407 -34.87 24.96 -12.21
N LEU A 408 -34.50 23.67 -12.20
CA LEU A 408 -33.11 23.26 -12.44
C LEU A 408 -32.60 23.73 -13.80
N THR A 409 -33.44 23.63 -14.83
CA THR A 409 -33.11 24.10 -16.19
C THR A 409 -32.87 25.61 -16.21
N GLN A 410 -33.74 26.40 -15.59
CA GLN A 410 -33.60 27.86 -15.53
C GLN A 410 -32.40 28.31 -14.68
N LEU A 411 -32.08 27.55 -13.64
CA LEU A 411 -30.92 27.80 -12.77
C LEU A 411 -29.59 27.40 -13.43
N GLY A 412 -29.62 26.72 -14.58
CA GLY A 412 -28.43 26.12 -15.18
C GLY A 412 -27.76 25.11 -14.24
N SER A 413 -28.52 24.52 -13.33
CA SER A 413 -27.98 23.61 -12.32
C SER A 413 -27.60 22.29 -12.99
N ASN A 414 -26.30 21.99 -12.97
CA ASN A 414 -25.78 20.74 -13.50
C ASN A 414 -25.91 19.62 -12.44
N SER A 415 -27.14 19.35 -11.99
CA SER A 415 -27.41 18.32 -10.96
C SER A 415 -26.91 16.94 -11.41
N GLU A 416 -27.15 16.60 -12.68
CA GLU A 416 -26.62 15.37 -13.28
C GLU A 416 -25.09 15.35 -13.21
N GLY A 417 -24.41 16.42 -13.61
CA GLY A 417 -22.95 16.51 -13.52
C GLY A 417 -22.40 16.46 -12.09
N GLN A 418 -23.12 17.01 -11.11
CA GLN A 418 -22.78 16.87 -9.68
C GLN A 418 -22.84 15.41 -9.24
N VAL A 419 -23.90 14.69 -9.63
CA VAL A 419 -24.03 13.25 -9.35
C VAL A 419 -22.91 12.46 -10.04
N LYS A 420 -22.63 12.74 -11.32
CA LYS A 420 -21.53 12.10 -12.07
C LYS A 420 -20.20 12.29 -11.37
N GLN A 421 -19.87 13.52 -11.00
CA GLN A 421 -18.61 13.84 -10.33
C GLN A 421 -18.51 13.13 -8.97
N MET A 422 -19.59 13.11 -8.18
CA MET A 422 -19.61 12.37 -6.91
C MET A 422 -19.35 10.88 -7.12
N LEU A 423 -20.01 10.24 -8.10
CA LEU A 423 -19.81 8.82 -8.40
C LEU A 423 -18.37 8.55 -8.86
N LEU A 424 -17.82 9.40 -9.74
CA LEU A 424 -16.43 9.31 -10.19
C LEU A 424 -15.46 9.42 -9.00
N ASP A 425 -15.61 10.43 -8.14
CA ASP A 425 -14.74 10.62 -6.97
C ASP A 425 -14.86 9.46 -5.97
N TYR A 426 -16.08 8.94 -5.75
CA TYR A 426 -16.33 7.79 -4.90
C TYR A 426 -15.61 6.55 -5.39
N TYR A 427 -15.85 6.15 -6.64
CA TYR A 427 -15.21 4.97 -7.22
C TYR A 427 -13.70 5.14 -7.40
N TYR A 428 -13.25 6.35 -7.78
CA TYR A 428 -11.82 6.67 -7.85
C TYR A 428 -11.14 6.46 -6.51
N THR A 429 -11.77 6.80 -5.38
CA THR A 429 -11.21 6.59 -4.04
C THR A 429 -10.89 5.12 -3.79
N PHE A 430 -11.79 4.20 -4.16
CA PHE A 430 -11.54 2.76 -4.07
C PHE A 430 -10.49 2.27 -5.07
N LEU A 431 -10.59 2.67 -6.35
CA LEU A 431 -9.64 2.28 -7.38
C LEU A 431 -8.23 2.75 -7.06
N LYS A 432 -8.10 3.97 -6.53
CA LYS A 432 -6.85 4.57 -6.09
C LYS A 432 -6.25 3.81 -4.90
N ALA A 433 -7.06 3.43 -3.92
CA ALA A 433 -6.59 2.60 -2.81
C ALA A 433 -6.05 1.25 -3.30
N ILE A 434 -6.73 0.59 -4.24
CA ILE A 434 -6.29 -0.68 -4.83
C ILE A 434 -5.03 -0.48 -5.69
N PHE A 435 -4.97 0.61 -6.46
CA PHE A 435 -3.80 0.98 -7.26
C PHE A 435 -2.59 1.22 -6.37
N ASP A 436 -2.73 2.05 -5.33
CA ASP A 436 -1.66 2.36 -4.39
C ASP A 436 -1.20 1.08 -3.71
N ARG A 437 -2.13 0.21 -3.29
CA ARG A 437 -1.79 -1.10 -2.74
C ARG A 437 -1.03 -1.97 -3.74
N SER A 438 -1.42 -1.95 -5.01
CA SER A 438 -0.73 -2.68 -6.09
C SER A 438 0.72 -2.20 -6.28
N VAL A 439 0.96 -0.89 -6.16
CA VAL A 439 2.32 -0.31 -6.16
C VAL A 439 3.14 -0.83 -4.98
N VAL A 440 2.55 -0.98 -3.79
CA VAL A 440 3.25 -1.57 -2.63
C VAL A 440 3.61 -3.02 -2.89
N GLU A 441 2.62 -3.79 -3.35
CA GLU A 441 2.68 -5.25 -3.35
C GLU A 441 3.58 -5.78 -4.47
N GLY A 442 3.59 -5.13 -5.62
CA GLY A 442 4.35 -5.57 -6.80
C GLY A 442 4.99 -4.44 -7.60
N GLY A 443 5.08 -3.23 -7.03
CA GLY A 443 5.78 -2.11 -7.65
C GLY A 443 5.12 -1.58 -8.92
N VAL A 444 5.91 -0.85 -9.70
CA VAL A 444 5.49 -0.25 -10.97
C VAL A 444 4.93 -1.30 -11.93
N ALA A 445 5.52 -2.50 -11.97
CA ALA A 445 5.06 -3.57 -12.84
C ALA A 445 3.62 -4.02 -12.52
N MET A 446 3.28 -4.16 -11.24
CA MET A 446 1.94 -4.55 -10.82
C MET A 446 0.94 -3.41 -10.99
N SER A 447 1.35 -2.17 -10.76
CA SER A 447 0.50 -1.01 -11.00
C SER A 447 0.23 -0.77 -12.49
N ASP A 448 1.23 -0.99 -13.35
CA ASP A 448 1.07 -0.94 -14.81
C ASP A 448 0.11 -2.05 -15.28
N ALA A 449 0.27 -3.27 -14.75
CA ALA A 449 -0.63 -4.38 -15.04
C ALA A 449 -2.06 -4.10 -14.56
N PHE A 450 -2.22 -3.47 -13.40
CA PHE A 450 -3.52 -3.04 -12.89
C PHE A 450 -4.18 -2.01 -13.82
N GLN A 451 -3.43 -0.98 -14.22
CA GLN A 451 -3.94 0.03 -15.17
C GLN A 451 -4.30 -0.59 -16.51
N ALA A 452 -3.47 -1.48 -17.03
CA ALA A 452 -3.73 -2.18 -18.28
C ALA A 452 -5.00 -3.06 -18.19
N GLU A 453 -5.24 -3.72 -17.05
CA GLU A 453 -6.45 -4.52 -16.81
C GLU A 453 -7.72 -3.65 -16.81
N LEU A 454 -7.66 -2.49 -16.14
CA LEU A 454 -8.77 -1.53 -16.12
C LEU A 454 -9.04 -0.94 -17.51
N GLN A 455 -7.99 -0.52 -18.23
CA GLN A 455 -8.11 0.01 -19.59
C GLN A 455 -8.64 -1.03 -20.57
N THR A 456 -8.20 -2.29 -20.44
CA THR A 456 -8.70 -3.40 -21.26
C THR A 456 -10.18 -3.64 -21.00
N THR A 457 -10.58 -3.64 -19.72
CA THR A 457 -11.99 -3.77 -19.30
C THR A 457 -12.85 -2.62 -19.82
N ALA A 458 -12.37 -1.37 -19.71
CA ALA A 458 -13.08 -0.21 -20.21
C ALA A 458 -13.30 -0.33 -21.73
N LYS A 459 -12.23 -0.62 -22.49
CA LYS A 459 -12.30 -0.80 -23.95
C LYS A 459 -13.20 -1.95 -24.38
N SER A 460 -13.15 -3.10 -23.71
CA SER A 460 -13.95 -4.27 -24.07
C SER A 460 -15.45 -4.06 -23.87
N ASN A 461 -15.83 -3.20 -22.91
CA ASN A 461 -17.23 -2.85 -22.64
C ASN A 461 -17.66 -1.53 -23.31
N GLY A 462 -16.77 -0.89 -24.08
CA GLY A 462 -17.06 0.40 -24.74
C GLY A 462 -17.18 1.59 -23.79
N PHE A 463 -16.64 1.48 -22.57
CA PHE A 463 -16.66 2.58 -21.60
C PHE A 463 -15.65 3.66 -21.98
N GLN A 464 -16.07 4.92 -21.92
CA GLN A 464 -15.27 6.10 -22.25
C GLN A 464 -14.65 6.69 -20.99
N ILE A 465 -13.99 5.84 -20.20
CA ILE A 465 -13.39 6.18 -18.91
C ILE A 465 -11.94 5.71 -18.92
N GLU A 466 -11.03 6.62 -18.60
CA GLU A 466 -9.63 6.31 -18.36
C GLU A 466 -9.27 6.53 -16.89
N PHE A 467 -8.53 5.56 -16.34
CA PHE A 467 -7.97 5.64 -15.00
C PHE A 467 -6.54 6.14 -15.07
N GLU A 468 -6.27 7.27 -14.41
CA GLU A 468 -4.95 7.84 -14.23
C GLU A 468 -4.58 7.90 -12.75
N GLN A 469 -3.29 8.14 -12.45
CA GLN A 469 -2.82 8.21 -11.06
C GLN A 469 -3.47 9.34 -10.24
N ASN A 470 -4.02 10.36 -10.90
CA ASN A 470 -4.55 11.58 -10.29
C ASN A 470 -6.08 11.69 -10.34
N GLY A 471 -6.76 10.79 -11.06
CA GLY A 471 -8.21 10.83 -11.24
C GLY A 471 -8.76 9.76 -12.18
N LEU A 472 -10.08 9.63 -12.18
CA LEU A 472 -10.85 9.05 -13.27
C LEU A 472 -11.26 10.18 -14.21
N HIS A 473 -11.00 10.02 -15.50
CA HIS A 473 -11.34 11.01 -16.52
C HIS A 473 -12.23 10.37 -17.59
N GLU A 474 -13.30 11.08 -17.96
CA GLU A 474 -14.12 10.71 -19.11
C GLU A 474 -13.36 11.11 -20.40
N THR A 475 -13.11 10.15 -21.30
CA THR A 475 -12.48 10.42 -22.61
C THR A 475 -13.45 11.07 -23.59
N SER A 476 -14.75 10.88 -23.36
CA SER A 476 -15.85 11.58 -24.01
C SER A 476 -17.01 11.71 -23.03
N PRO A 477 -17.85 12.77 -23.12
CA PRO A 477 -18.98 12.94 -22.22
C PRO A 477 -19.88 11.71 -22.20
N GLN A 478 -20.01 11.08 -21.03
CA GLN A 478 -20.92 9.95 -20.81
C GLN A 478 -22.21 10.43 -20.15
N THR A 479 -23.30 9.72 -20.40
CA THR A 479 -24.55 9.89 -19.66
C THR A 479 -24.43 9.32 -18.25
N LEU A 480 -25.28 9.76 -17.34
CA LEU A 480 -25.26 9.26 -15.96
C LEU A 480 -25.51 7.74 -15.90
N GLU A 481 -26.39 7.20 -16.75
CA GLU A 481 -26.70 5.77 -16.80
C GLU A 481 -25.52 4.91 -17.30
N GLU A 482 -24.74 5.43 -18.25
CA GLU A 482 -23.50 4.78 -18.69
C GLU A 482 -22.48 4.70 -17.55
N LEU A 483 -22.31 5.78 -16.78
CA LEU A 483 -21.41 5.80 -15.61
C LEU A 483 -21.87 4.84 -14.49
N LYS A 484 -23.18 4.79 -14.20
CA LYS A 484 -23.74 3.83 -13.23
C LYS A 484 -23.46 2.38 -13.61
N THR A 485 -23.34 2.09 -14.90
CA THR A 485 -23.01 0.75 -15.40
C THR A 485 -21.51 0.52 -15.40
N ALA A 486 -20.71 1.50 -15.82
CA ALA A 486 -19.27 1.35 -16.00
C ALA A 486 -18.49 1.26 -14.68
N LEU A 487 -18.81 2.12 -13.70
CA LEU A 487 -18.02 2.25 -12.47
C LEU A 487 -18.03 0.98 -11.59
N PRO A 488 -19.17 0.30 -11.36
CA PRO A 488 -19.19 -0.97 -10.62
C PRO A 488 -18.37 -2.06 -11.31
N VAL A 489 -18.41 -2.13 -12.66
CA VAL A 489 -17.65 -3.13 -13.43
C VAL A 489 -16.15 -2.88 -13.30
N LEU A 490 -15.70 -1.62 -13.42
CA LEU A 490 -14.28 -1.27 -13.23
C LEU A 490 -13.81 -1.56 -11.81
N PHE A 491 -14.63 -1.27 -10.79
CA PHE A 491 -14.31 -1.62 -9.41
C PHE A 491 -14.25 -3.12 -9.18
N ALA A 492 -15.19 -3.90 -9.72
CA ALA A 492 -15.16 -5.37 -9.64
C ALA A 492 -13.89 -5.94 -10.29
N THR A 493 -13.49 -5.42 -11.45
CA THR A 493 -12.23 -5.78 -12.10
C THR A 493 -11.02 -5.42 -11.22
N ALA A 494 -10.97 -4.22 -10.66
CA ALA A 494 -9.89 -3.80 -9.76
C ALA A 494 -9.77 -4.73 -8.54
N ARG A 495 -10.91 -5.05 -7.92
CA ARG A 495 -10.97 -5.98 -6.79
C ARG A 495 -10.48 -7.36 -7.22
N GLN A 496 -10.99 -7.90 -8.32
CA GLN A 496 -10.60 -9.23 -8.82
C GLN A 496 -9.11 -9.29 -9.18
N PHE A 497 -8.55 -8.23 -9.77
CA PHE A 497 -7.12 -8.12 -10.00
C PHE A 497 -6.35 -8.25 -8.68
N MET A 498 -6.75 -7.52 -7.65
CA MET A 498 -6.12 -7.58 -6.33
C MET A 498 -6.23 -8.98 -5.71
N VAL A 499 -7.40 -9.62 -5.78
CA VAL A 499 -7.63 -11.00 -5.29
C VAL A 499 -6.70 -12.00 -5.99
N ASN A 500 -6.63 -11.94 -7.32
CA ASN A 500 -5.80 -12.83 -8.14
C ASN A 500 -4.30 -12.69 -7.84
N ARG A 501 -3.85 -11.48 -7.45
CA ARG A 501 -2.44 -11.18 -7.19
C ARG A 501 -2.05 -11.34 -5.72
N THR A 502 -3.01 -11.22 -4.80
CA THR A 502 -2.75 -11.23 -3.37
C THR A 502 -3.61 -12.29 -2.66
N SER A 503 -4.72 -11.89 -2.03
CA SER A 503 -5.72 -12.76 -1.43
C SER A 503 -7.07 -12.05 -1.35
N GLU A 504 -8.14 -12.86 -1.30
CA GLU A 504 -9.51 -12.40 -1.07
C GLU A 504 -9.62 -11.56 0.20
N LEU A 505 -9.04 -12.04 1.29
CA LEU A 505 -9.08 -11.36 2.58
C LEU A 505 -8.45 -9.97 2.53
N LEU A 506 -7.32 -9.81 1.85
CA LEU A 506 -6.64 -8.51 1.77
C LEU A 506 -7.44 -7.51 0.93
N ALA A 507 -8.01 -7.96 -0.19
CA ALA A 507 -8.88 -7.11 -1.01
C ALA A 507 -10.12 -6.65 -0.23
N SER A 508 -10.79 -7.56 0.48
CA SER A 508 -11.97 -7.23 1.28
C SER A 508 -11.65 -6.33 2.47
N LEU A 509 -10.52 -6.55 3.16
CA LEU A 509 -10.08 -5.67 4.25
C LEU A 509 -9.78 -4.25 3.75
N LEU A 510 -9.11 -4.12 2.60
CA LEU A 510 -8.82 -2.83 1.99
C LEU A 510 -10.10 -2.08 1.61
N VAL A 511 -11.05 -2.76 0.95
CA VAL A 511 -12.35 -2.17 0.59
C VAL A 511 -13.10 -1.73 1.85
N LYS A 512 -13.16 -2.58 2.89
CA LYS A 512 -13.81 -2.26 4.17
C LYS A 512 -13.15 -1.08 4.87
N GLU A 513 -11.82 -0.98 4.82
CA GLU A 513 -11.07 0.13 5.41
C GLU A 513 -11.34 1.44 4.67
N VAL A 514 -11.34 1.43 3.33
CA VAL A 514 -11.68 2.61 2.52
C VAL A 514 -13.12 3.04 2.80
N TYR A 515 -14.06 2.08 2.80
CA TYR A 515 -15.46 2.31 3.12
C TYR A 515 -15.63 2.98 4.49
N ALA A 516 -15.01 2.42 5.54
CA ALA A 516 -15.12 2.96 6.91
C ALA A 516 -14.55 4.37 7.09
N ARG A 517 -13.74 4.86 6.16
CA ARG A 517 -13.16 6.22 6.19
C ARG A 517 -13.94 7.24 5.37
N ILE A 518 -14.89 6.80 4.53
CA ILE A 518 -15.78 7.70 3.77
C ILE A 518 -16.96 8.07 4.68
N ASP A 519 -17.43 9.31 4.58
CA ASP A 519 -18.58 9.78 5.34
C ASP A 519 -19.83 8.92 5.01
N PRO A 520 -20.55 8.39 6.01
CA PRO A 520 -21.79 7.63 5.80
C PRO A 520 -22.78 8.31 4.85
N ALA A 521 -22.93 9.64 4.91
CA ALA A 521 -23.85 10.39 4.05
C ALA A 521 -23.49 10.30 2.56
N ILE A 522 -22.21 10.06 2.23
CA ILE A 522 -21.77 9.85 0.85
C ILE A 522 -22.16 8.45 0.38
N HIS A 523 -22.00 7.41 1.20
CA HIS A 523 -22.47 6.06 0.86
C HIS A 523 -23.96 6.04 0.56
N GLU A 524 -24.73 6.70 1.42
CA GLU A 524 -26.16 6.90 1.28
C GLU A 524 -26.53 7.64 -0.02
N SER A 525 -25.76 8.66 -0.38
CA SER A 525 -25.95 9.39 -1.64
C SER A 525 -25.62 8.50 -2.85
N VAL A 526 -24.54 7.71 -2.79
CA VAL A 526 -24.17 6.77 -3.85
C VAL A 526 -25.20 5.67 -4.01
N GLU A 527 -25.76 5.14 -2.93
CA GLU A 527 -26.84 4.14 -2.97
C GLU A 527 -28.09 4.68 -3.68
N ARG A 528 -28.42 5.95 -3.45
CA ARG A 528 -29.58 6.59 -4.08
C ARG A 528 -29.39 6.77 -5.59
N TYR A 529 -28.18 7.13 -6.00
CA TYR A 529 -27.90 7.52 -7.38
C TYR A 529 -27.17 6.46 -8.20
N GLY A 530 -26.75 5.33 -7.61
CA GLY A 530 -25.95 4.31 -8.28
C GLY A 530 -26.05 2.95 -7.61
N VAL A 531 -25.25 2.00 -8.10
CA VAL A 531 -25.15 0.66 -7.50
C VAL A 531 -24.13 0.73 -6.35
N LEU A 532 -24.56 0.36 -5.14
CA LEU A 532 -23.66 0.24 -3.99
C LEU A 532 -22.60 -0.82 -4.25
N ILE A 533 -21.40 -0.57 -3.74
CA ILE A 533 -20.39 -1.60 -3.58
C ILE A 533 -20.92 -2.58 -2.53
N SER A 534 -21.45 -3.73 -2.96
CA SER A 534 -21.83 -4.80 -2.04
C SER A 534 -20.56 -5.38 -1.38
N ASN A 535 -20.55 -5.41 -0.05
CA ASN A 535 -19.47 -6.01 0.74
C ASN A 535 -19.23 -7.49 0.43
#